data_AF-A0A3B9MLQ9-F1
#
_entry.id   AF-A0A3B9MLQ9-F1
#
_cell.length_a   1.000
_cell.length_b   1.000
_cell.length_c   1.000
_cell.angle_alpha   90.00
_cell.angle_beta   90.00
_cell.angle_gamma   90.00
#
_symmetry.space_group_name_H-M   'P 1'
#
loop_
_entity.id
_entity.type
_entity.pdbx_description
1 polymer ?
#
loop_
_entity_poly.entity_id
_entity_poly.type
_entity_poly.pdbx_seq_one_letter_code
_entity_poly.pdbx_strand_id
1 'polypeptide(L)'
;MPSDRGANQLIINNDRRNLHSFWDFDLVTSLMLATDKQTSDILGQYLKETVKPKSSWNTHGPIGTWAAQWATDSLHLSRDSTYKSVNIIRQRTITVMTRNGQPVMRDGQPVTDVVYDVTRAPNYEAVNREVVREQLAKAGFRLAELLDAIYSQ
;
A
#
# COMPACT_ATOMS: atom_id res chain seq x y z
N MET A 1 16.25 4.97 -1.86
CA MET A 1 16.08 5.80 -0.65
C MET A 1 15.53 4.94 0.46
N PRO A 2 16.32 4.51 1.45
CA PRO A 2 15.86 3.52 2.44
C PRO A 2 15.07 4.08 3.65
N SER A 3 14.69 5.37 3.70
CA SER A 3 14.21 6.00 4.94
C SER A 3 12.99 6.93 4.78
N ASP A 4 12.22 6.83 3.70
CA ASP A 4 11.01 7.66 3.48
C ASP A 4 9.78 7.22 4.31
N ARG A 5 10.01 6.33 5.28
CA ARG A 5 9.01 5.71 6.16
C ARG A 5 7.92 4.98 5.37
N GLY A 6 8.32 4.21 4.37
CA GLY A 6 7.38 3.46 3.52
C GLY A 6 6.56 4.39 2.65
N ALA A 7 7.21 5.38 2.04
CA ALA A 7 6.62 6.44 1.22
C ALA A 7 5.70 7.45 1.95
N ASN A 8 5.65 7.44 3.29
CA ASN A 8 4.88 8.43 4.06
C ASN A 8 5.46 9.86 3.92
N GLN A 9 6.74 9.99 3.61
CA GLN A 9 7.39 11.29 3.36
C GLN A 9 7.31 11.75 1.90
N LEU A 10 6.72 10.96 1.00
CA LEU A 10 6.59 11.32 -0.42
C LEU A 10 5.22 11.95 -0.67
N ILE A 11 5.19 13.25 -0.91
CA ILE A 11 3.98 14.05 -1.06
C ILE A 11 3.57 14.13 -2.52
N ILE A 12 2.32 13.83 -2.82
CA ILE A 12 1.81 13.80 -4.19
C ILE A 12 1.05 15.10 -4.51
N ASN A 13 1.01 15.50 -5.78
CA ASN A 13 0.14 16.58 -6.29
C ASN A 13 0.25 17.93 -5.53
N ASN A 14 1.39 18.20 -4.86
CA ASN A 14 1.60 19.37 -3.99
C ASN A 14 0.58 19.51 -2.84
N ASP A 15 -0.19 18.48 -2.52
CA ASP A 15 -1.13 18.48 -1.40
C ASP A 15 -0.40 18.04 -0.10
N ARG A 16 -1.13 17.64 0.96
CA ARG A 16 -0.53 17.01 2.16
C ARG A 16 -0.79 15.50 2.20
N ARG A 17 -1.23 14.92 1.09
CA ARG A 17 -1.41 13.49 0.89
C ARG A 17 -0.06 12.88 0.53
N ASN A 18 0.20 11.71 1.07
CA ASN A 18 1.43 11.00 0.81
C ASN A 18 1.19 9.77 -0.07
N LEU A 19 2.25 9.29 -0.70
CA LEU A 19 2.20 8.15 -1.60
C LEU A 19 1.73 6.88 -0.86
N HIS A 20 2.09 6.70 0.41
CA HIS A 20 1.61 5.57 1.22
C HIS A 20 0.08 5.54 1.31
N SER A 21 -0.55 6.64 1.74
CA SER A 21 -2.01 6.77 1.80
C SER A 21 -2.68 6.63 0.45
N PHE A 22 -1.99 7.00 -0.64
CA PHE A 22 -2.50 6.78 -1.98
C PHE A 22 -2.55 5.30 -2.34
N TRP A 23 -1.56 4.50 -1.92
CA TRP A 23 -1.61 3.05 -2.08
C TRP A 23 -2.67 2.40 -1.20
N ASP A 24 -2.75 2.81 0.07
CA ASP A 24 -3.68 2.23 1.04
C ASP A 24 -5.15 2.51 0.73
N PHE A 25 -5.45 3.73 0.26
CA PHE A 25 -6.83 4.19 0.10
C PHE A 25 -7.18 4.48 -1.36
N ASP A 26 -6.45 5.38 -2.02
CA ASP A 26 -6.87 5.87 -3.34
C ASP A 26 -6.83 4.78 -4.42
N LEU A 27 -5.83 3.91 -4.43
CA LEU A 27 -5.78 2.80 -5.38
C LEU A 27 -6.87 1.75 -5.12
N VAL A 28 -7.22 1.52 -3.85
CA VAL A 28 -8.32 0.60 -3.49
C VAL A 28 -9.64 1.20 -3.93
N THR A 29 -9.89 2.49 -3.65
CA THR A 29 -11.07 3.21 -4.14
C THR A 29 -11.11 3.25 -5.67
N SER A 30 -9.98 3.48 -6.34
CA SER A 30 -9.88 3.42 -7.81
C SER A 30 -10.27 2.05 -8.36
N LEU A 31 -9.84 0.97 -7.70
CA LEU A 31 -10.25 -0.40 -8.04
C LEU A 31 -11.75 -0.63 -7.83
N MET A 32 -12.31 -0.18 -6.70
CA MET A 32 -13.74 -0.25 -6.41
C MET A 32 -14.58 0.47 -7.47
N LEU A 33 -14.18 1.69 -7.85
CA LEU A 33 -14.83 2.47 -8.90
C LEU A 33 -14.72 1.80 -10.27
N ALA A 34 -13.53 1.31 -10.63
CA ALA A 34 -13.29 0.70 -11.94
C ALA A 34 -14.02 -0.63 -12.14
N THR A 35 -14.34 -1.33 -11.05
CA THR A 35 -15.04 -2.63 -11.07
C THR A 35 -16.51 -2.51 -10.69
N ASP A 36 -16.97 -1.32 -10.30
CA ASP A 36 -18.29 -1.07 -9.72
C ASP A 36 -18.59 -2.00 -8.51
N LYS A 37 -17.68 -2.00 -7.54
CA LYS A 37 -17.71 -2.83 -6.32
C LYS A 37 -17.43 -1.93 -5.10
N GLN A 38 -18.45 -1.18 -4.68
CA GLN A 38 -18.28 -0.05 -3.74
C GLN A 38 -18.14 -0.44 -2.26
N THR A 39 -18.25 -1.72 -1.91
CA THR A 39 -18.07 -2.20 -0.54
C THR A 39 -17.00 -3.28 -0.48
N SER A 40 -16.37 -3.44 0.69
CA SER A 40 -15.28 -4.40 0.88
C SER A 40 -15.70 -5.85 0.69
N ASP A 41 -16.93 -6.22 1.09
CA ASP A 41 -17.49 -7.56 0.91
C ASP A 41 -17.73 -7.87 -0.57
N ILE A 42 -18.32 -6.93 -1.30
CA ILE A 42 -18.59 -7.08 -2.74
C ILE A 42 -17.26 -7.13 -3.52
N LEU A 43 -16.29 -6.28 -3.18
CA LEU A 43 -14.95 -6.33 -3.77
C LEU A 43 -14.26 -7.66 -3.45
N GLY A 44 -14.31 -8.13 -2.21
CA GLY A 44 -13.71 -9.40 -1.79
C GLY A 44 -14.28 -10.60 -2.57
N GLN A 45 -15.60 -10.65 -2.72
CA GLN A 45 -16.26 -11.68 -3.52
C GLN A 45 -15.84 -11.62 -4.99
N TYR A 46 -15.81 -10.42 -5.58
CA TYR A 46 -15.34 -10.22 -6.95
C TYR A 46 -13.88 -10.68 -7.15
N LEU A 47 -12.99 -10.36 -6.21
CA LEU A 47 -11.59 -10.78 -6.28
C LEU A 47 -11.46 -12.31 -6.23
N LYS A 48 -12.22 -12.97 -5.35
CA LYS A 48 -12.28 -14.43 -5.26
C LYS A 48 -12.75 -15.08 -6.56
N GLU A 49 -13.74 -14.50 -7.24
CA GLU A 49 -14.30 -15.05 -8.47
C GLU A 49 -13.40 -14.81 -9.70
N THR A 50 -12.69 -13.69 -9.73
CA THR A 50 -12.02 -13.23 -10.96
C THR A 50 -10.50 -13.37 -10.94
N VAL A 51 -9.89 -13.53 -9.77
CA VAL A 51 -8.44 -13.70 -9.64
C VAL A 51 -8.13 -15.15 -9.27
N LYS A 52 -7.49 -15.87 -10.19
CA LYS A 52 -7.09 -17.26 -9.95
C LYS A 52 -5.81 -17.31 -9.12
N PRO A 53 -5.77 -18.07 -8.01
CA PRO A 53 -4.53 -18.31 -7.27
C PRO A 53 -3.45 -18.88 -8.17
N LYS A 54 -2.22 -18.40 -8.00
CA LYS A 54 -1.03 -18.91 -8.70
C LYS A 54 -0.23 -19.80 -7.76
N SER A 55 0.46 -20.80 -8.28
CA SER A 55 1.31 -21.68 -7.47
C SER A 55 2.39 -20.92 -6.67
N SER A 56 2.84 -19.77 -7.18
CA SER A 56 3.78 -18.88 -6.49
C SER A 56 3.21 -18.16 -5.26
N TRP A 57 1.92 -18.31 -4.98
CA TRP A 57 1.28 -17.69 -3.82
C TRP A 57 1.43 -18.52 -2.55
N ASN A 58 1.58 -19.83 -2.74
CA ASN A 58 1.68 -20.83 -1.67
C ASN A 58 2.89 -20.56 -0.79
N THR A 59 2.70 -20.79 0.51
CA THR A 59 3.78 -20.78 1.48
C THR A 59 4.35 -22.17 1.68
N HIS A 60 5.58 -22.22 2.18
CA HIS A 60 6.26 -23.48 2.44
C HIS A 60 6.83 -23.50 3.85
N GLY A 61 6.96 -24.70 4.42
CA GLY A 61 7.55 -24.88 5.74
C GLY A 61 6.63 -24.44 6.90
N PRO A 62 7.18 -24.29 8.12
CA PRO A 62 6.39 -24.01 9.32
C PRO A 62 5.65 -22.68 9.26
N ILE A 63 4.44 -22.64 9.84
CA ILE A 63 3.54 -21.46 9.89
C ILE A 63 4.28 -20.19 10.37
N GLY A 64 5.15 -20.33 11.37
CA GLY A 64 5.93 -19.21 11.91
C GLY A 64 6.88 -18.53 10.91
N THR A 65 7.11 -19.12 9.74
CA THR A 65 7.96 -18.56 8.68
C THR A 65 7.17 -17.84 7.58
N TRP A 66 5.85 -18.00 7.54
CA TRP A 66 5.02 -17.58 6.40
C TRP A 66 5.00 -16.06 6.22
N ALA A 67 4.91 -15.30 7.31
CA ALA A 67 4.88 -13.84 7.27
C ALA A 67 6.15 -13.24 6.62
N ALA A 68 7.33 -13.79 6.92
CA ALA A 68 8.59 -13.35 6.33
C ALA A 68 8.66 -13.65 4.82
N GLN A 69 8.10 -14.79 4.39
CA GLN A 69 7.97 -15.13 2.97
C GLN A 69 7.06 -14.13 2.26
N TRP A 70 5.91 -13.77 2.85
CA TRP A 70 4.98 -12.80 2.26
C TRP A 70 5.60 -11.41 2.13
N ALA A 71 6.34 -10.96 3.14
CA ALA A 71 7.05 -9.69 3.10
C ALA A 71 8.16 -9.67 2.03
N THR A 72 8.89 -10.77 1.89
CA THR A 72 9.93 -10.92 0.85
C THR A 72 9.32 -10.92 -0.54
N ASP A 73 8.22 -11.65 -0.72
CA ASP A 73 7.47 -11.75 -1.97
C ASP A 73 6.92 -10.40 -2.42
N SER A 74 6.45 -9.53 -1.53
CA SER A 74 5.92 -8.21 -1.91
C SER A 74 7.00 -7.14 -2.14
N LEU A 75 8.24 -7.35 -1.66
CA LEU A 75 9.28 -6.32 -1.68
C LEU A 75 9.63 -5.82 -3.10
N HIS A 76 9.61 -6.71 -4.09
CA HIS A 76 9.90 -6.32 -5.48
C HIS A 76 8.88 -5.33 -6.04
N LEU A 77 7.61 -5.37 -5.60
CA LEU A 77 6.57 -4.44 -6.03
C LEU A 77 6.85 -3.01 -5.59
N SER A 78 7.51 -2.84 -4.44
CA SER A 78 7.97 -1.53 -4.00
C SER A 78 8.93 -0.92 -5.02
N ARG A 79 9.91 -1.69 -5.49
CA ARG A 79 10.87 -1.25 -6.52
C ARG A 79 10.19 -1.06 -7.87
N ASP A 80 9.45 -2.05 -8.33
CA ASP A 80 9.02 -2.17 -9.74
C ASP A 80 7.73 -1.42 -10.06
N SER A 81 6.89 -1.20 -9.05
CA SER A 81 5.55 -0.63 -9.21
C SER A 81 5.44 0.70 -8.44
N THR A 82 5.81 0.71 -7.15
CA THR A 82 5.69 1.90 -6.29
C THR A 82 6.67 2.99 -6.65
N TYR A 83 7.98 2.70 -6.74
CA TYR A 83 9.00 3.74 -6.91
C TYR A 83 9.46 3.95 -8.36
N LYS A 84 9.24 2.97 -9.25
CA LYS A 84 9.81 2.97 -10.61
C LYS A 84 9.55 4.24 -11.43
N SER A 85 8.38 4.85 -11.28
CA SER A 85 7.96 6.04 -12.05
C SER A 85 7.62 7.25 -11.16
N VAL A 86 8.21 7.28 -9.96
CA VAL A 86 8.10 8.39 -9.01
C VAL A 86 9.36 9.23 -9.09
N ASN A 87 9.21 10.54 -9.36
CA ASN A 87 10.34 11.47 -9.41
C ASN A 87 10.20 12.51 -8.30
N ILE A 88 11.26 12.69 -7.52
CA ILE A 88 11.32 13.76 -6.51
C ILE A 88 11.55 15.09 -7.22
N ILE A 89 10.69 16.06 -6.92
CA ILE A 89 10.73 17.40 -7.48
C ILE A 89 11.48 18.34 -6.54
N ARG A 90 11.17 18.25 -5.24
CA ARG A 90 11.81 19.09 -4.20
C ARG A 90 11.67 18.47 -2.82
N GLN A 91 12.56 18.89 -1.92
CA GLN A 91 12.49 18.61 -0.49
C GLN A 91 11.99 19.86 0.25
N ARG A 92 11.16 19.70 1.28
CA ARG A 92 10.73 20.80 2.16
C ARG A 92 10.47 20.33 3.59
N THR A 93 10.54 21.26 4.53
CA THR A 93 10.15 21.03 5.92
C THR A 93 8.70 21.43 6.12
N ILE A 94 7.92 20.59 6.79
CA ILE A 94 6.51 20.85 7.13
C ILE A 94 6.31 20.77 8.64
N THR A 95 5.33 21.51 9.15
CA THR A 95 4.80 21.28 10.50
C THR A 95 3.92 20.02 10.50
N VAL A 96 4.19 19.11 11.43
CA VAL A 96 3.37 17.93 11.66
C VAL A 96 2.04 18.37 12.28
N MET A 97 0.93 17.93 11.69
CA MET A 97 -0.41 18.25 12.17
C MET A 97 -1.10 17.01 12.73
N THR A 98 -1.95 17.21 13.71
CA THR A 98 -2.95 16.25 14.19
C THR A 98 -4.06 16.05 13.14
N ARG A 99 -4.91 15.03 13.34
CA ARG A 99 -6.08 14.78 12.48
C ARG A 99 -7.08 15.94 12.46
N ASN A 100 -7.17 16.74 13.53
CA ASN A 100 -8.03 17.93 13.61
C ASN A 100 -7.34 19.21 13.14
N GLY A 101 -6.19 19.12 12.47
CA GLY A 101 -5.51 20.25 11.83
C GLY A 101 -4.70 21.15 12.76
N GLN A 102 -4.42 20.71 13.99
CA GLN A 102 -3.60 21.45 14.94
C GLN A 102 -2.13 21.01 14.87
N PRO A 103 -1.15 21.90 15.06
CA PRO A 103 0.26 21.52 15.14
C PRO A 103 0.51 20.52 16.28
N VAL A 104 1.27 19.46 15.99
CA VAL A 104 1.82 18.61 17.03
C VAL A 104 2.93 19.39 17.73
N MET A 105 2.85 19.49 19.05
CA MET A 105 3.81 20.24 19.86
C MET A 105 4.74 19.29 20.62
N ARG A 106 6.03 19.65 20.73
CA ARG A 106 7.02 19.01 21.60
C ARG A 106 7.85 20.11 22.26
N ASP A 107 7.94 20.09 23.58
CA ASP A 107 8.68 21.09 24.36
C ASP A 107 8.30 22.55 24.03
N GLY A 108 7.00 22.79 23.78
CA GLY A 108 6.47 24.11 23.43
C GLY A 108 6.73 24.55 21.99
N GLN A 109 7.37 23.74 21.15
CA GLN A 109 7.64 24.04 19.75
C GLN A 109 6.87 23.11 18.80
N PRO A 110 6.45 23.58 17.61
CA PRO A 110 5.84 22.73 16.61
C PRO A 110 6.85 21.67 16.11
N VAL A 111 6.42 20.41 16.12
CA VAL A 111 7.19 19.31 15.52
C VAL A 111 7.21 19.51 14.01
N THR A 112 8.39 19.41 13.42
CA THR A 112 8.59 19.47 11.98
C THR A 112 9.02 18.13 11.41
N ASP A 113 8.68 17.88 10.14
CA ASP A 113 9.17 16.73 9.38
C ASP A 113 9.71 17.17 8.02
N VAL A 114 10.64 16.38 7.49
CA VAL A 114 11.17 16.55 6.13
C VAL A 114 10.35 15.69 5.19
N VAL A 115 9.85 16.31 4.12
CA VAL A 115 9.07 15.64 3.09
C VAL A 115 9.60 15.97 1.70
N TYR A 116 9.25 15.12 0.73
CA TYR A 116 9.67 15.21 -0.66
C TYR A 116 8.42 15.31 -1.53
N ASP A 117 8.24 16.43 -2.23
CA ASP A 117 7.17 16.51 -3.22
C ASP A 117 7.58 15.70 -4.46
N VAL A 118 6.68 14.86 -4.96
CA VAL A 118 6.94 13.93 -6.06
C VAL A 118 5.95 14.08 -7.20
N THR A 119 6.41 13.80 -8.42
CA THR A 119 5.55 13.52 -9.58
C THR A 119 5.46 12.02 -9.81
N ARG A 120 4.40 11.61 -10.52
CA ARG A 120 4.15 10.24 -10.96
C ARG A 120 3.86 10.26 -12.47
N ALA A 121 4.09 9.14 -13.14
CA ALA A 121 3.67 8.99 -14.53
C ALA A 121 2.14 9.22 -14.69
N PRO A 122 1.67 9.76 -15.82
CA PRO A 122 0.24 10.03 -16.03
C PRO A 122 -0.67 8.79 -15.88
N ASN A 123 -0.16 7.61 -16.22
CA ASN A 123 -0.88 6.34 -16.11
C ASN A 123 -0.61 5.58 -14.80
N TYR A 124 0.06 6.20 -13.81
CA TYR A 124 0.50 5.54 -12.59
C TYR A 124 -0.64 4.85 -11.84
N GLU A 125 -1.80 5.51 -11.74
CA GLU A 125 -2.97 4.94 -11.05
C GLU A 125 -3.49 3.69 -11.77
N ALA A 126 -3.71 3.78 -13.08
CA ALA A 126 -4.25 2.68 -13.87
C ALA A 126 -3.33 1.43 -13.84
N VAL A 127 -2.02 1.63 -13.93
CA VAL A 127 -1.04 0.52 -13.87
C VAL A 127 -1.02 -0.14 -12.49
N ASN A 128 -0.98 0.67 -11.42
CA ASN A 128 -0.84 0.13 -10.07
C ASN A 128 -2.15 -0.42 -9.49
N ARG A 129 -3.31 -0.07 -10.06
CA ARG A 129 -4.61 -0.66 -9.71
C ARG A 129 -4.61 -2.18 -9.87
N GLU A 130 -4.01 -2.71 -10.94
CA GLU A 130 -3.93 -4.16 -11.16
C GLU A 130 -2.98 -4.84 -10.17
N VAL A 131 -1.94 -4.14 -9.71
CA VAL A 131 -1.07 -4.62 -8.63
C VAL A 131 -1.87 -4.74 -7.34
N VAL A 132 -2.66 -3.72 -6.99
CA VAL A 132 -3.54 -3.75 -5.81
C VAL A 132 -4.57 -4.89 -5.92
N ARG A 133 -5.18 -5.08 -7.09
CA ARG A 133 -6.10 -6.19 -7.35
C ARG A 133 -5.45 -7.54 -7.05
N GLU A 134 -4.25 -7.79 -7.55
CA GLU A 134 -3.54 -9.05 -7.31
C GLU A 134 -3.13 -9.21 -5.85
N GLN A 135 -2.61 -8.16 -5.20
CA GLN A 135 -2.16 -8.24 -3.81
C GLN A 135 -3.31 -8.45 -2.81
N LEU A 136 -4.46 -7.82 -3.02
CA LEU A 136 -5.64 -8.04 -2.18
C LEU A 136 -6.15 -9.48 -2.30
N ALA A 137 -6.23 -10.02 -3.52
CA ALA A 137 -6.62 -11.41 -3.74
C ALA A 137 -5.61 -12.40 -3.13
N LYS A 138 -4.31 -12.13 -3.30
CA LYS A 138 -3.22 -12.94 -2.72
C LYS A 138 -3.25 -12.93 -1.20
N ALA A 139 -3.53 -11.78 -0.57
CA ALA A 139 -3.68 -11.67 0.87
C ALA A 139 -4.88 -12.47 1.39
N GLY A 140 -6.04 -12.40 0.71
CA GLY A 140 -7.22 -13.18 1.06
C GLY A 140 -6.98 -14.69 0.97
N PHE A 141 -6.33 -15.15 -0.11
CA PHE A 141 -5.92 -16.55 -0.28
C PHE A 141 -5.01 -17.03 0.85
N ARG A 142 -3.93 -16.28 1.13
CA ARG A 142 -2.95 -16.62 2.18
C ARG A 142 -3.54 -16.62 3.58
N LEU A 143 -4.49 -15.71 3.86
CA LEU A 143 -5.19 -15.69 5.13
C LEU A 143 -6.03 -16.97 5.31
N ALA A 144 -6.73 -17.42 4.25
CA ALA A 144 -7.48 -18.67 4.32
C ALA A 144 -6.56 -19.87 4.61
N GLU A 145 -5.44 -20.00 3.89
CA GLU A 145 -4.45 -21.07 4.15
C GLU A 145 -3.89 -21.01 5.58
N LEU A 146 -3.64 -19.81 6.10
CA LEU A 146 -3.15 -19.62 7.47
C LEU A 146 -4.19 -20.10 8.50
N LEU A 147 -5.46 -19.76 8.30
CA LEU A 147 -6.53 -20.19 9.19
C LEU A 147 -6.68 -21.71 9.13
N ASP A 148 -6.65 -22.32 7.94
CA ASP A 148 -6.69 -23.78 7.79
C ASP A 148 -5.51 -24.44 8.52
N ALA A 149 -4.29 -23.90 8.41
CA ALA A 149 -3.12 -24.45 9.07
C ALA A 149 -3.11 -24.30 10.60
N ILE A 150 -3.80 -23.27 11.13
CA ILE A 150 -3.96 -23.06 12.58
C ILE A 150 -5.04 -24.00 13.14
N TYR A 151 -6.17 -24.15 12.44
CA TYR A 151 -7.35 -24.84 12.97
C TYR A 151 -7.51 -26.30 12.51
N SER A 152 -6.70 -26.78 11.55
CA SER A 152 -6.68 -28.19 11.15
C SER A 152 -5.69 -29.05 11.96
N GLN A 153 -5.08 -28.48 13.01
CA GLN A 153 -4.29 -29.22 14.02
C GLN A 153 -5.22 -29.81 15.08
#